data_AF-X1ELA3-F1
#
_entry.id   AF-X1ELA3-F1
#
_cell.length_a   1.000
_cell.length_b   1.000
_cell.length_c   1.000
_cell.angle_alpha   90.00
_cell.angle_beta   90.00
_cell.angle_gamma   90.00
#
_symmetry.space_group_name_H-M   'P 1'
#
loop_
_entity.id
_entity.type
_entity.pdbx_description
1 polymer ?
#
loop_
_entity_poly.entity_id
_entity_poly.type
_entity_poly.pdbx_seq_one_letter_code
_entity_poly.pdbx_strand_id
1 'polypeptide(L)'
;MIIKHLETIKLSNKVAANKLLEISCENTYEEIVKEQIEIAKNDLGFHTFYINKQISDILIGRNLPPPIIAEIVNCPEKSNQEIIKKVKHYIESGADIIDIGCVANKPYPERVKEIVNLIRNEFNILISVDSMEKSEILAAVDEGNDRLCSYR
;
A
#
# COMPACT_ATOMS: atom_id res chain seq x y z
N MET A 1 -27.16 14.98 1.51
CA MET A 1 -28.24 15.46 2.39
C MET A 1 -28.74 14.28 3.21
N ILE A 2 -28.60 14.31 4.55
CA ILE A 2 -28.90 13.18 5.48
C ILE A 2 -30.34 12.66 5.33
N ILE A 3 -31.27 13.55 4.98
CA ILE A 3 -32.71 13.25 4.81
C ILE A 3 -32.97 12.09 3.83
N LYS A 4 -32.11 11.90 2.82
CA LYS A 4 -32.28 10.82 1.83
C LYS A 4 -31.92 9.41 2.35
N HIS A 5 -31.29 9.31 3.52
CA HIS A 5 -30.79 8.05 4.09
C HIS A 5 -31.43 7.74 5.46
N LEU A 6 -32.54 8.41 5.79
CA LEU A 6 -33.24 8.22 7.07
C LEU A 6 -33.87 6.81 7.21
N GLU A 7 -34.16 6.16 6.08
CA GLU A 7 -34.73 4.81 6.06
C GLU A 7 -33.68 3.71 6.30
N THR A 8 -32.40 4.00 6.01
CA THR A 8 -31.30 3.04 6.14
C THR A 8 -30.50 3.20 7.43
N ILE A 9 -30.56 4.36 8.09
CA ILE A 9 -29.72 4.66 9.26
C ILE A 9 -30.55 4.68 10.54
N LYS A 10 -30.18 3.85 11.51
CA LYS A 10 -30.77 3.87 12.85
C LYS A 10 -30.24 5.06 13.65
N LEU A 11 -31.08 6.07 13.87
CA LEU A 11 -30.72 7.27 14.62
C LEU A 11 -30.44 6.97 16.11
N SER A 12 -29.58 7.78 16.72
CA SER A 12 -29.21 7.71 18.13
C SER A 12 -29.48 9.04 18.82
N ASN A 13 -29.88 9.00 20.08
CA ASN A 13 -29.97 10.18 20.94
C ASN A 13 -28.61 10.56 21.57
N LYS A 14 -27.57 9.74 21.39
CA LYS A 14 -26.21 9.96 21.95
C LYS A 14 -25.16 10.31 20.91
N VAL A 15 -25.37 9.92 19.65
CA VAL A 15 -24.41 10.12 18.56
C VAL A 15 -25.05 10.99 17.49
N ALA A 16 -24.33 12.03 17.06
CA ALA A 16 -24.82 12.95 16.03
C ALA A 16 -25.09 12.20 14.71
N ALA A 17 -26.17 12.57 14.02
CA ALA A 17 -26.63 11.87 12.82
C ALA A 17 -25.62 11.86 11.66
N ASN A 18 -24.78 12.89 11.53
CA ASN A 18 -23.70 12.91 10.52
C ASN A 18 -22.66 11.81 10.78
N LYS A 19 -22.29 11.59 12.04
CA LYS A 19 -21.32 10.56 12.42
C LYS A 19 -21.90 9.15 12.25
N LEU A 20 -23.19 8.98 12.49
CA LEU A 20 -23.88 7.72 12.18
C LEU A 20 -23.93 7.44 10.68
N LEU A 21 -24.13 8.48 9.86
CA LEU A 21 -24.06 8.37 8.40
C LEU A 21 -22.66 7.96 7.94
N GLU A 22 -21.61 8.59 8.47
CA GLU A 22 -20.21 8.24 8.17
C GLU A 22 -19.94 6.75 8.46
N ILE A 23 -20.23 6.29 9.68
CA ILE A 23 -20.05 4.88 10.08
C ILE A 23 -20.87 3.93 9.20
N SER A 24 -22.13 4.29 8.89
CA SER A 24 -22.99 3.45 8.04
C SER A 24 -22.43 3.32 6.62
N CYS A 25 -21.93 4.41 6.05
CA CYS A 25 -21.31 4.41 4.74
C CYS A 25 -19.99 3.62 4.73
N GLU A 26 -19.16 3.75 5.78
CA GLU A 26 -17.92 2.97 5.94
C GLU A 26 -18.21 1.47 5.96
N ASN A 27 -19.17 1.01 6.77
CA ASN A 27 -19.56 -0.39 6.82
C ASN A 27 -20.07 -0.90 5.46
N THR A 28 -20.91 -0.11 4.79
CA THR A 28 -21.44 -0.47 3.46
C THR A 28 -20.32 -0.58 2.43
N TYR A 29 -19.34 0.35 2.48
CA TYR A 29 -18.17 0.31 1.63
C TYR A 29 -17.33 -0.95 1.89
N GLU A 30 -17.07 -1.29 3.15
CA GLU A 30 -16.33 -2.51 3.49
C GLU A 30 -17.02 -3.78 2.99
N GLU A 31 -18.35 -3.86 3.08
CA GLU A 31 -19.13 -4.99 2.56
C GLU A 31 -19.01 -5.11 1.04
N ILE A 32 -19.17 -4.00 0.32
CA ILE A 32 -19.02 -3.96 -1.15
C ILE A 32 -17.60 -4.38 -1.56
N VAL A 33 -16.57 -3.84 -0.90
CA VAL A 33 -15.18 -4.18 -1.21
C VAL A 33 -14.91 -5.66 -0.96
N LYS A 34 -15.38 -6.22 0.15
CA LYS A 34 -15.25 -7.66 0.44
C LYS A 34 -15.90 -8.51 -0.64
N GLU A 35 -17.12 -8.18 -1.04
CA GLU A 35 -17.82 -8.89 -2.11
C GLU A 35 -17.06 -8.82 -3.44
N GLN A 36 -16.59 -7.63 -3.84
CA GLN A 36 -15.83 -7.46 -5.07
C GLN A 36 -14.49 -8.23 -5.04
N ILE A 37 -13.82 -8.30 -3.89
CA ILE A 37 -12.60 -9.10 -3.71
C ILE A 37 -12.90 -10.58 -3.91
N GLU A 38 -13.98 -11.12 -3.34
CA GLU A 38 -14.34 -12.54 -3.50
C GLU A 38 -14.72 -12.87 -4.96
N ILE A 39 -15.44 -11.98 -5.64
CA ILE A 39 -15.72 -12.12 -7.07
C ILE A 39 -14.41 -12.14 -7.86
N ALA A 40 -13.52 -11.19 -7.61
CA ALA A 40 -12.22 -11.05 -8.28
C ALA A 40 -11.30 -12.26 -8.06
N LYS A 41 -11.33 -12.88 -6.87
CA LYS A 41 -10.59 -14.12 -6.57
C LYS A 41 -11.06 -15.32 -7.40
N ASN A 42 -12.34 -15.34 -7.78
CA ASN A 42 -12.92 -16.42 -8.59
C ASN A 42 -12.69 -16.23 -10.10
N ASP A 43 -12.32 -15.02 -10.54
CA ASP A 43 -12.04 -14.66 -11.94
C ASP A 43 -10.59 -14.16 -12.11
N LEU A 44 -9.63 -14.95 -11.62
CA LEU A 44 -8.22 -14.67 -11.83
C LEU A 44 -7.86 -14.85 -13.32
N GLY A 45 -7.20 -13.86 -13.90
CA GLY A 45 -6.89 -13.84 -15.32
C GLY A 45 -6.08 -12.61 -15.71
N PHE A 46 -6.18 -12.21 -16.98
CA PHE A 46 -5.38 -11.11 -17.52
C PHE A 46 -5.72 -9.75 -16.88
N HIS A 47 -6.97 -9.55 -16.48
CA HIS A 47 -7.44 -8.28 -15.90
C HIS A 47 -7.51 -8.28 -14.38
N THR A 48 -7.23 -9.41 -13.73
CA THR A 48 -7.32 -9.53 -12.27
C THR A 48 -6.24 -10.48 -11.77
N PHE A 49 -5.28 -9.94 -11.02
CA PHE A 49 -4.09 -10.66 -10.59
C PHE A 49 -3.53 -10.09 -9.29
N TYR A 50 -2.82 -10.95 -8.55
CA TYR A 50 -2.10 -10.54 -7.35
C TYR A 50 -0.78 -9.88 -7.73
N ILE A 51 -0.38 -8.82 -7.02
CA ILE A 51 0.93 -8.20 -7.23
C ILE A 51 2.05 -9.18 -6.84
N ASN A 52 1.99 -9.72 -5.62
CA ASN A 52 2.85 -10.82 -5.18
C ASN A 52 2.18 -11.62 -4.04
N LYS A 53 1.51 -12.72 -4.40
CA LYS A 53 0.78 -13.59 -3.47
C LYS A 53 1.65 -14.26 -2.40
N GLN A 54 2.97 -14.29 -2.57
CA GLN A 54 3.87 -14.86 -1.55
C GLN A 54 4.04 -13.93 -0.35
N ILE A 55 3.83 -12.62 -0.54
CA ILE A 55 4.14 -11.58 0.46
C ILE A 55 2.86 -10.85 0.88
N SER A 56 1.97 -10.55 -0.07
CA SER A 56 0.71 -9.87 0.21
C SER A 56 -0.46 -10.40 -0.61
N ASP A 57 -1.67 -10.23 -0.07
CA ASP A 57 -2.93 -10.58 -0.75
C ASP A 57 -3.46 -9.41 -1.62
N ILE A 58 -2.60 -8.46 -1.98
CA ILE A 58 -3.01 -7.29 -2.78
C ILE A 58 -3.36 -7.74 -4.18
N LEU A 59 -4.64 -7.56 -4.53
CA LEU A 59 -5.25 -7.94 -5.79
C LEU A 59 -5.55 -6.69 -6.61
N ILE A 60 -5.08 -6.63 -7.85
CA ILE A 60 -5.40 -5.57 -8.81
C ILE A 60 -6.52 -6.08 -9.71
N GLY A 61 -7.57 -5.28 -9.89
CA GLY A 61 -8.71 -5.61 -10.73
C GLY A 61 -9.62 -4.40 -10.98
N ARG A 62 -10.52 -4.48 -11.97
CA ARG A 62 -11.31 -3.34 -12.46
C ARG A 62 -12.26 -2.73 -11.41
N ASN A 63 -12.79 -3.53 -10.50
CA ASN A 63 -13.76 -3.12 -9.48
C ASN A 63 -13.17 -3.14 -8.06
N LEU A 64 -11.85 -3.21 -7.95
CA LEU A 64 -11.15 -3.20 -6.67
C LEU A 64 -10.64 -1.79 -6.39
N PRO A 65 -10.54 -1.40 -5.10
CA PRO A 65 -9.86 -0.16 -4.76
C PRO A 65 -8.41 -0.21 -5.26
N PRO A 66 -7.87 0.92 -5.73
CA PRO A 66 -6.48 0.97 -6.15
C PRO A 66 -5.57 0.76 -4.92
N PRO A 67 -4.44 0.03 -5.08
CA PRO A 67 -3.46 -0.08 -4.01
C PRO A 67 -2.83 1.28 -3.72
N ILE A 68 -2.59 1.54 -2.43
CA ILE A 68 -1.98 2.78 -1.96
C ILE A 68 -0.47 2.58 -1.81
N ILE A 69 0.29 3.37 -2.57
CA ILE A 69 1.75 3.39 -2.51
C ILE A 69 2.20 4.61 -1.71
N ALA A 70 2.99 4.40 -0.66
CA ALA A 70 3.53 5.47 0.18
C ALA A 70 5.04 5.61 -0.01
N GLU A 71 5.47 6.78 -0.48
CA GLU A 71 6.86 7.07 -0.78
C GLU A 71 7.64 7.59 0.45
N ILE A 72 8.84 7.03 0.66
CA ILE A 72 9.87 7.61 1.52
C ILE A 72 10.88 8.36 0.66
N VAL A 73 10.70 9.68 0.54
CA VAL A 73 11.58 10.55 -0.24
C VAL A 73 13.01 10.56 0.31
N ASN A 74 14.00 10.46 -0.57
CA ASN A 74 15.44 10.41 -0.26
C ASN A 74 15.74 9.36 0.82
N CYS A 75 15.16 8.17 0.69
CA CYS A 75 15.27 7.10 1.67
C CYS A 75 16.72 6.73 2.01
N PRO A 76 17.67 6.63 1.04
CA PRO A 76 19.06 6.27 1.33
C PRO A 76 19.79 7.23 2.29
N GLU A 77 19.38 8.51 2.34
CA GLU A 77 20.00 9.51 3.21
C GLU A 77 19.44 9.52 4.64
N LYS A 78 18.40 8.71 4.92
CA LYS A 78 17.80 8.61 6.25
C LYS A 78 18.47 7.53 7.10
N SER A 79 18.42 7.73 8.41
CA SER A 79 18.81 6.69 9.36
C SER A 79 17.82 5.53 9.36
N ASN A 80 18.28 4.34 9.74
CA ASN A 80 17.42 3.15 9.85
C ASN A 80 16.19 3.41 10.75
N GLN A 81 16.39 4.11 11.87
CA GLN A 81 15.31 4.43 12.81
C GLN A 81 14.22 5.31 12.19
N GLU A 82 14.61 6.32 11.39
CA GLU A 82 13.65 7.18 10.69
C GLU A 82 12.88 6.42 9.62
N ILE A 83 13.55 5.51 8.90
CA ILE A 83 12.93 4.66 7.88
C ILE A 83 11.87 3.77 8.53
N ILE A 84 12.23 3.02 9.58
CA ILE A 84 11.30 2.14 10.32
C ILE A 84 10.09 2.94 10.84
N LYS A 85 10.35 4.12 11.43
CA LYS A 85 9.27 4.97 11.94
C LYS A 85 8.31 5.41 10.83
N LYS A 86 8.83 5.76 9.65
CA LYS A 86 8.01 6.14 8.50
C LYS A 86 7.23 4.97 7.93
N VAL A 87 7.89 3.82 7.73
CA VAL A 87 7.25 2.59 7.25
C VAL A 87 6.08 2.22 8.16
N LYS A 88 6.32 2.17 9.48
CA LYS A 88 5.27 1.87 10.45
C LYS A 88 4.10 2.86 10.36
N HIS A 89 4.41 4.16 10.31
CA HIS A 89 3.38 5.20 10.18
C HIS A 89 2.55 5.05 8.90
N TYR A 90 3.17 4.71 7.77
CA TYR A 90 2.47 4.53 6.50
C TYR A 90 1.63 3.26 6.48
N ILE A 91 2.11 2.16 7.06
CA ILE A 91 1.30 0.94 7.25
C ILE A 91 0.08 1.24 8.12
N GLU A 92 0.26 1.92 9.25
CA GLU A 92 -0.84 2.33 10.14
C GLU A 92 -1.83 3.30 9.47
N SER A 93 -1.39 4.00 8.42
CA SER A 93 -2.20 4.92 7.63
C SER A 93 -2.87 4.24 6.41
N GLY A 94 -2.67 2.94 6.21
CA GLY A 94 -3.28 2.17 5.12
C GLY A 94 -2.47 2.06 3.84
N ALA A 95 -1.14 2.20 3.92
CA ALA A 95 -0.27 1.94 2.77
C ALA A 95 -0.18 0.42 2.48
N ASP A 96 -0.40 0.06 1.22
CA ASP A 96 -0.30 -1.31 0.71
C ASP A 96 1.13 -1.64 0.24
N ILE A 97 1.84 -0.62 -0.25
CA ILE A 97 3.21 -0.72 -0.79
C ILE A 97 4.03 0.45 -0.24
N ILE A 98 5.27 0.17 0.17
CA ILE A 98 6.26 1.21 0.50
C ILE A 98 7.17 1.45 -0.69
N ASP A 99 7.25 2.68 -1.15
CA ASP A 99 8.15 3.08 -2.21
C ASP A 99 9.42 3.75 -1.66
N ILE A 100 10.56 3.22 -2.04
CA ILE A 100 11.89 3.71 -1.64
C ILE A 100 12.36 4.70 -2.70
N GLY A 101 12.10 5.98 -2.48
CA GLY A 101 12.57 7.06 -3.34
C GLY A 101 14.08 7.28 -3.19
N CYS A 102 14.85 6.93 -4.22
CA CYS A 102 16.31 7.11 -4.24
C CYS A 102 16.71 8.54 -4.62
N VAL A 103 17.98 8.88 -4.41
CA VAL A 103 18.48 10.25 -4.64
C VAL A 103 19.01 10.36 -6.07
N ALA A 104 18.48 11.31 -6.84
CA ALA A 104 18.94 11.57 -8.20
C ALA A 104 20.43 11.98 -8.23
N ASN A 105 21.18 11.47 -9.22
CA ASN A 105 22.60 11.76 -9.46
C ASN A 105 23.55 11.38 -8.31
N LYS A 106 23.11 10.54 -7.38
CA LYS A 106 23.94 10.06 -6.26
C LYS A 106 23.58 8.62 -5.91
N PRO A 107 24.18 7.63 -6.58
CA PRO A 107 23.85 6.22 -6.38
C PRO A 107 24.32 5.69 -5.03
N TYR A 108 23.46 4.90 -4.38
CA TYR A 108 23.66 4.22 -3.12
C TYR A 108 23.23 2.73 -3.17
N PRO A 109 23.77 1.90 -4.09
CA PRO A 109 23.29 0.54 -4.29
C PRO A 109 23.34 -0.33 -3.03
N GLU A 110 24.46 -0.31 -2.30
CA GLU A 110 24.59 -1.07 -1.04
C GLU A 110 23.59 -0.61 0.02
N ARG A 111 23.35 0.70 0.10
CA ARG A 111 22.40 1.26 1.07
C ARG A 111 20.96 0.87 0.74
N VAL A 112 20.59 0.85 -0.54
CA VAL A 112 19.27 0.41 -0.98
C VAL A 112 19.04 -1.04 -0.58
N LYS A 113 20.03 -1.91 -0.81
CA LYS A 113 20.01 -3.31 -0.36
C LYS A 113 19.86 -3.44 1.15
N GLU A 114 20.61 -2.68 1.95
CA GLU A 114 20.44 -2.63 3.41
C GLU A 114 19.02 -2.23 3.82
N ILE A 115 18.45 -1.20 3.18
CA ILE A 115 17.12 -0.68 3.49
C ILE A 115 16.04 -1.70 3.14
N VAL A 116 16.10 -2.32 1.97
CA VAL A 116 15.16 -3.37 1.56
C VAL A 116 15.17 -4.50 2.59
N ASN A 117 16.35 -4.98 2.98
CA ASN A 117 16.48 -6.02 4.00
C ASN A 117 15.97 -5.58 5.37
N LEU A 118 16.27 -4.35 5.79
CA LEU A 118 15.76 -3.79 7.04
C LEU A 118 14.23 -3.84 7.08
N ILE A 119 13.57 -3.35 6.03
CA ILE A 119 12.11 -3.30 5.96
C ILE A 119 11.53 -4.71 5.94
N ARG A 120 12.09 -5.63 5.14
CA ARG A 120 11.61 -7.02 5.07
C ARG A 120 11.72 -7.78 6.39
N ASN A 121 12.78 -7.52 7.16
CA ASN A 121 12.99 -8.18 8.45
C ASN A 121 11.99 -7.73 9.52
N GLU A 122 11.44 -6.52 9.38
CA GLU A 122 10.53 -5.94 10.38
C GLU A 122 9.06 -5.94 9.94
N PHE A 123 8.78 -5.95 8.64
CA PHE A 123 7.44 -5.77 8.08
C PHE A 123 7.15 -6.73 6.93
N ASN A 124 5.96 -7.33 6.94
CA ASN A 124 5.44 -8.11 5.81
C ASN A 124 4.65 -7.20 4.86
N ILE A 125 5.36 -6.40 4.06
CA ILE A 125 4.77 -5.45 3.11
C ILE A 125 5.50 -5.50 1.77
N LEU A 126 4.80 -5.14 0.68
CA LEU A 126 5.41 -4.97 -0.63
C LEU A 126 6.32 -3.74 -0.64
N ILE A 127 7.45 -3.88 -1.32
CA ILE A 127 8.43 -2.80 -1.48
C ILE A 127 8.56 -2.48 -2.97
N SER A 128 8.50 -1.19 -3.28
CA SER A 128 8.84 -0.60 -4.57
C SER A 128 10.14 0.19 -4.42
N VAL A 129 10.96 0.24 -5.46
CA VAL A 129 12.19 1.04 -5.48
C VAL A 129 12.15 1.96 -6.69
N ASP A 130 12.13 3.27 -6.42
CA ASP A 130 12.16 4.30 -7.45
C ASP A 130 13.58 4.87 -7.55
N SER A 131 14.26 4.55 -8.65
CA SER A 131 15.64 4.99 -8.91
C SER A 131 15.90 5.16 -10.42
N MET A 132 16.75 6.14 -10.74
CA MET A 132 17.28 6.34 -12.09
C MET A 132 18.57 5.55 -12.35
N GLU A 133 19.15 4.94 -11.30
CA GLU A 133 20.45 4.30 -11.34
C GLU A 133 20.29 2.78 -11.40
N LYS A 134 20.78 2.18 -12.50
CA LYS A 134 20.66 0.74 -12.72
C LYS A 134 21.25 -0.10 -11.59
N SER A 135 22.34 0.36 -10.97
CA SER A 135 22.99 -0.33 -9.87
C SER A 135 22.10 -0.44 -8.63
N GLU A 136 21.30 0.58 -8.33
CA GLU A 136 20.37 0.57 -7.20
C GLU A 136 19.19 -0.37 -7.45
N ILE A 137 18.65 -0.36 -8.67
CA ILE A 137 17.59 -1.29 -9.07
C ILE A 137 18.07 -2.75 -8.97
N LEU A 138 19.28 -3.04 -9.48
CA LEU A 138 19.85 -4.39 -9.38
C LEU A 138 20.08 -4.81 -7.94
N ALA A 139 20.62 -3.93 -7.10
CA ALA A 139 20.83 -4.20 -5.68
C ALA A 139 19.53 -4.48 -4.93
N ALA A 140 18.44 -3.80 -5.29
CA ALA A 140 17.11 -4.07 -4.73
C ALA A 140 16.54 -5.43 -5.19
N VAL A 141 16.70 -5.76 -6.49
CA VAL A 141 16.18 -6.99 -7.08
C VAL A 141 16.89 -8.24 -6.53
N ASP A 142 18.20 -8.15 -6.29
CA ASP A 142 18.97 -9.27 -5.74
C ASP A 142 18.51 -9.67 -4.33
N GLU A 143 17.85 -8.77 -3.58
CA GLU A 143 17.35 -9.00 -2.22
C GLU A 143 15.86 -9.37 -2.15
N GLY A 144 15.16 -9.51 -3.28
CA GLY A 144 13.80 -10.06 -3.26
C GLY A 144 12.94 -9.80 -4.50
N ASN A 145 11.90 -10.62 -4.61
CA ASN A 145 11.05 -10.80 -5.80
C ASN A 145 9.96 -9.72 -6.01
N ASP A 146 9.95 -8.61 -5.28
CA ASP A 146 8.93 -7.57 -5.44
C ASP A 146 9.30 -6.64 -6.59
N ARG A 147 8.62 -6.81 -7.72
CA ARG A 147 8.97 -6.20 -9.01
C ARG A 147 8.15 -4.95 -9.30
N LEU A 148 8.20 -3.98 -8.40
CA LEU A 148 7.77 -2.61 -8.70
C LEU A 148 9.04 -1.74 -8.71
N CYS A 149 9.69 -1.67 -9.86
CA CYS A 149 10.79 -0.77 -10.10
C CYS A 149 10.45 0.06 -11.33
N SER A 150 10.38 1.37 -11.18
CA SER A 150 10.38 2.30 -12.31
C SER A 150 11.82 2.59 -12.74
N TYR A 151 12.06 2.53 -14.04
CA TYR A 151 13.19 3.17 -14.69
C TYR A 151 12.59 4.21 -15.64
N ARG A 152 13.03 5.46 -15.56
CA ARG A 152 12.65 6.51 -16.53
C ARG A 152 13.76 6.77 -17.52
#